data_AF-A0A182Q187-F1
#
_entry.id   AF-A0A182Q187-F1
#
_cell.length_a   1.000
_cell.length_b   1.000
_cell.length_c   1.000
_cell.angle_alpha   90.00
_cell.angle_beta   90.00
_cell.angle_gamma   90.00
#
_symmetry.space_group_name_H-M   'P 1'
#
loop_
_entity.id
_entity.type
_entity.pdbx_description
1 polymer ?
#
loop_
_entity_poly.entity_id
_entity_poly.type
_entity_poly.pdbx_seq_one_letter_code
_entity_poly.pdbx_strand_id
1 'polypeptide(L)'
;LYTSYQKDLSNTLWEPLNTFWAECYESCKLSSQRRAKLQMESRRKFQERILVPCRIRQSEENARLTIQQTQRKAKETNTERRWLNLQRFLYGPKGAWAKE
;
A
#
# COMPACT_ATOMS: atom_id res chain seq x y z
N LEU A 1 10.87 -31.31 64.28
CA LEU A 1 10.18 -30.04 63.99
C LEU A 1 10.48 -29.54 62.58
N TYR A 2 11.73 -29.24 62.24
CA TYR A 2 12.13 -28.77 60.89
C TYR A 2 11.73 -29.71 59.73
N THR A 3 11.98 -31.00 59.87
CA THR A 3 11.66 -32.01 58.84
C THR A 3 10.16 -32.21 58.62
N SER A 4 9.36 -32.12 59.69
CA SER A 4 7.90 -32.17 59.60
C SER A 4 7.36 -30.95 58.85
N TYR A 5 7.86 -29.76 59.18
CA TYR A 5 7.49 -28.52 58.50
C TYR A 5 7.83 -28.54 57.01
N GLN A 6 9.02 -29.02 56.64
CA GLN A 6 9.39 -29.16 55.21
C GLN A 6 8.47 -30.12 54.46
N LYS A 7 8.09 -31.23 55.09
CA LYS A 7 7.19 -32.23 54.48
C LYS A 7 5.78 -31.68 54.30
N ASP A 8 5.26 -30.95 55.28
CA ASP A 8 3.94 -30.32 55.17
C ASP A 8 3.95 -29.23 54.11
N LEU A 9 5.02 -28.43 54.04
CA LEU A 9 5.21 -27.41 53.00
C LEU A 9 5.25 -28.04 51.60
N SER A 10 5.99 -29.14 51.42
CA SER A 10 6.06 -29.83 50.12
C SER A 10 4.71 -30.42 49.73
N ASN A 11 3.97 -30.99 50.70
CA ASN A 11 2.68 -31.62 50.43
C ASN A 11 1.58 -30.60 50.12
N THR A 12 1.67 -29.39 50.66
CA THR A 12 0.60 -28.38 50.53
C THR A 12 0.86 -27.33 49.46
N LEU A 13 2.12 -26.95 49.21
CA LEU A 13 2.44 -25.83 48.30
C LEU A 13 2.98 -26.27 46.94
N TRP A 14 3.53 -27.48 46.82
CA TRP A 14 4.22 -27.88 45.59
C TRP A 14 3.29 -27.98 44.39
N GLU A 15 2.20 -28.74 44.49
CA GLU A 15 1.23 -28.90 43.39
C GLU A 15 0.54 -27.58 42.99
N PRO A 16 0.06 -26.74 43.93
CA PRO A 16 -0.52 -25.45 43.58
C PRO A 16 0.46 -24.52 42.88
N LEU A 17 1.72 -24.45 43.34
CA LEU A 17 2.73 -23.61 42.70
C LEU A 17 3.07 -24.13 41.30
N ASN A 18 3.23 -25.44 41.13
CA ASN A 18 3.50 -26.03 39.82
C ASN A 18 2.36 -25.76 38.83
N THR A 19 1.11 -25.93 39.28
CA THR A 19 -0.09 -25.65 38.50
C THR A 19 -0.17 -24.17 38.11
N PHE A 20 0.06 -23.27 39.08
CA PHE A 20 0.06 -21.83 38.84
C PHE A 20 1.06 -21.43 37.75
N TRP A 21 2.29 -21.95 37.79
CA TRP A 21 3.29 -21.65 36.79
C TRP A 21 2.94 -22.22 35.41
N ALA A 22 2.37 -23.43 35.35
CA ALA A 22 1.89 -24.02 34.11
C ALA A 22 0.76 -23.19 33.48
N GLU A 23 -0.21 -22.74 34.27
CA GLU A 23 -1.30 -21.88 33.81
C GLU A 23 -0.79 -20.52 33.32
N CYS A 24 0.18 -19.94 34.04
CA CYS A 24 0.83 -18.69 33.64
C CYS A 24 1.57 -18.85 32.31
N TYR A 25 2.28 -19.96 32.10
CA TYR A 25 2.96 -20.26 30.85
C TYR A 25 1.98 -20.39 29.68
N GLU A 26 0.94 -21.20 29.82
CA GLU A 26 -0.06 -21.38 28.75
C GLU A 26 -0.83 -20.09 28.47
N SER A 27 -1.18 -19.31 29.50
CA SER A 27 -1.81 -18.00 29.32
C SER A 27 -0.92 -17.03 28.53
N CYS A 28 0.37 -16.96 28.85
CA CYS A 28 1.32 -16.14 28.11
C CYS A 28 1.47 -16.59 26.65
N LYS A 29 1.55 -17.90 26.43
CA LYS A 29 1.66 -18.51 25.09
C LYS A 29 0.43 -18.21 24.24
N LEU A 30 -0.77 -18.42 24.77
CA LEU A 30 -2.04 -18.12 24.08
C LEU A 30 -2.17 -16.61 23.77
N SER A 31 -1.81 -15.75 24.73
CA SER A 31 -1.79 -14.31 24.52
C SER A 31 -0.83 -13.90 23.40
N SER A 32 0.38 -14.47 23.38
CA SER A 32 1.38 -14.23 22.34
C SER A 32 0.89 -14.67 20.96
N GLN A 33 0.31 -15.86 20.86
CA GLN A 33 -0.28 -16.39 19.61
C GLN A 33 -1.44 -15.52 19.11
N ARG A 34 -2.35 -15.12 20.01
CA ARG A 34 -3.47 -14.22 19.68
C ARG A 34 -2.96 -12.89 19.15
N ARG A 35 -1.96 -12.30 19.81
CA ARG A 35 -1.33 -11.05 19.36
C ARG A 35 -0.71 -11.19 17.97
N ALA A 36 0.04 -12.26 17.71
CA ALA A 36 0.63 -12.53 16.40
C ALA A 36 -0.43 -12.65 15.30
N LYS A 37 -1.53 -13.38 15.57
CA LYS A 37 -2.66 -13.52 14.64
C LYS A 37 -3.32 -12.18 14.31
N LEU A 38 -3.60 -11.37 15.33
CA LEU A 38 -4.21 -10.04 15.14
C LEU A 38 -3.29 -9.09 14.34
N GLN A 39 -1.98 -9.14 14.59
CA GLN A 39 -1.03 -8.35 13.81
C GLN A 39 -1.00 -8.77 12.34
N MET A 40 -0.99 -10.07 12.06
CA MET A 40 -1.04 -10.59 10.69
C MET A 40 -2.34 -10.19 9.99
N GLU A 41 -3.48 -10.32 10.66
CA GLU A 41 -4.77 -9.93 10.11
C GLU A 41 -4.87 -8.43 9.84
N SER A 42 -4.36 -7.60 10.76
CA SER A 42 -4.30 -6.15 10.59
C SER A 42 -3.44 -5.76 9.38
N ARG A 43 -2.26 -6.37 9.23
CA ARG A 43 -1.38 -6.17 8.06
C ARG A 43 -2.08 -6.56 6.75
N ARG A 44 -2.75 -7.72 6.72
CA ARG A 44 -3.51 -8.19 5.56
C ARG A 44 -4.63 -7.22 5.19
N LYS A 45 -5.44 -6.81 6.16
CA LYS A 45 -6.53 -5.83 5.96
C LYS A 45 -6.01 -4.50 5.43
N PHE A 46 -4.90 -4.00 5.98
CA PHE A 46 -4.28 -2.77 5.49
C PHE A 46 -3.79 -2.89 4.04
N GLN A 47 -3.15 -4.02 3.69
CA GLN A 47 -2.74 -4.28 2.31
C GLN A 47 -3.93 -4.30 1.35
N GLU A 48 -4.97 -5.06 1.68
CA GLU A 48 -6.16 -5.23 0.84
C GLU A 48 -6.98 -3.95 0.70
N ARG A 49 -7.17 -3.21 1.80
CA ARG A 49 -8.09 -2.07 1.85
C ARG A 49 -7.45 -0.74 1.51
N ILE A 50 -6.15 -0.60 1.73
CA ILE A 50 -5.44 0.68 1.56
C ILE A 50 -4.39 0.56 0.46
N LEU A 51 -3.39 -0.30 0.63
CA LEU A 51 -2.23 -0.30 -0.26
C LEU A 51 -2.57 -0.72 -1.71
N VAL A 52 -3.35 -1.78 -1.89
CA VAL A 52 -3.74 -2.26 -3.22
C VAL A 52 -4.59 -1.20 -3.96
N PRO A 53 -5.68 -0.65 -3.37
CA PRO A 53 -6.43 0.42 -4.02
C PRO A 53 -5.61 1.67 -4.34
N CYS A 54 -4.70 2.09 -3.44
CA CYS A 54 -3.82 3.23 -3.72
C CYS A 54 -2.92 2.98 -4.93
N ARG A 55 -2.34 1.78 -5.07
CA ARG A 55 -1.50 1.43 -6.22
C ARG A 55 -2.29 1.39 -7.52
N ILE A 56 -3.50 0.82 -7.49
CA ILE A 56 -4.41 0.80 -8.64
C ILE A 56 -4.71 2.22 -9.09
N ARG A 57 -5.19 3.07 -8.17
CA ARG A 57 -5.47 4.49 -8.46
C ARG A 57 -4.25 5.23 -9.01
N GLN A 58 -3.07 4.98 -8.47
CA GLN A 58 -1.83 5.58 -8.98
C GLN A 58 -1.55 5.16 -10.43
N SER A 59 -1.74 3.88 -10.76
CA SER A 59 -1.55 3.39 -12.13
C SER A 59 -2.59 3.99 -13.10
N GLU A 60 -3.84 4.10 -12.67
CA GLU A 60 -4.93 4.71 -13.45
C GLU A 60 -4.67 6.20 -13.72
N GLU A 61 -4.25 6.95 -12.70
CA GLU A 61 -3.91 8.37 -12.85
C GLU A 61 -2.69 8.58 -13.76
N ASN A 62 -1.67 7.74 -13.65
CA ASN A 62 -0.52 7.79 -14.56
C ASN A 62 -0.93 7.52 -16.02
N ALA A 63 -1.82 6.55 -16.25
CA ALA A 63 -2.36 6.27 -17.58
C ALA A 63 -3.18 7.48 -18.10
N ARG A 64 -4.04 8.06 -17.26
CA ARG A 64 -4.83 9.25 -17.61
C ARG A 64 -3.95 10.42 -18.01
N LEU A 65 -2.90 10.71 -17.23
CA LEU A 65 -1.94 11.78 -17.52
C LEU A 65 -1.19 11.53 -18.83
N THR A 66 -0.77 10.29 -19.08
CA THR A 66 -0.07 9.91 -20.32
C THR A 66 -0.96 10.13 -21.54
N ILE A 67 -2.24 9.73 -21.47
CA ILE A 67 -3.21 9.96 -22.53
C ILE A 67 -3.41 11.46 -22.76
N GLN A 68 -3.62 12.23 -21.70
CA GLN A 68 -3.81 13.68 -21.78
C GLN A 68 -2.60 14.38 -22.42
N GLN A 69 -1.38 14.02 -22.03
CA GLN A 69 -0.15 14.54 -22.63
C GLN A 69 -0.04 14.18 -24.11
N THR A 70 -0.40 12.95 -24.49
CA THR A 70 -0.38 12.50 -25.88
C THR A 70 -1.37 13.27 -26.74
N GLN A 71 -2.61 13.46 -26.25
CA GLN A 71 -3.63 14.26 -26.92
C GLN A 71 -3.20 15.73 -27.08
N ARG A 72 -2.58 16.31 -26.04
CA ARG A 72 -2.06 17.68 -26.10
C ARG A 72 -0.99 17.82 -27.18
N LYS A 73 0.00 16.93 -27.20
CA LYS A 73 1.06 16.93 -28.24
C LYS A 73 0.47 16.79 -29.64
N ALA A 74 -0.49 15.87 -29.83
CA ALA A 74 -1.15 15.69 -31.11
C ALA A 74 -1.88 16.96 -31.57
N LYS A 75 -2.55 17.67 -30.66
CA LYS A 75 -3.22 18.95 -30.95
C LYS A 75 -2.22 20.03 -31.32
N GLU A 76 -1.12 20.16 -30.57
CA GLU A 76 -0.05 21.13 -30.84
C GLU A 76 0.56 20.89 -32.23
N THR A 77 0.95 19.65 -32.54
CA THR A 77 1.47 19.27 -33.87
C THR A 77 0.46 19.51 -34.99
N ASN A 78 -0.84 19.22 -34.77
CA ASN A 78 -1.87 19.50 -35.76
C ASN A 78 -2.01 21.00 -36.03
N THR A 79 -1.99 21.81 -34.97
CA THR A 79 -2.09 23.27 -35.05
C THR A 79 -0.90 23.84 -35.82
N GLU A 80 0.31 23.38 -35.53
CA GLU A 80 1.53 23.77 -36.25
C GLU A 80 1.44 23.41 -37.74
N ARG A 81 1.03 22.18 -38.08
CA ARG A 81 0.85 21.78 -39.49
C ARG A 81 -0.17 22.64 -40.22
N ARG A 82 -1.31 22.94 -39.59
CA ARG A 82 -2.33 23.83 -40.16
C ARG A 82 -1.78 25.24 -40.38
N TRP A 83 -1.02 25.75 -39.41
CA TRP A 83 -0.37 27.04 -39.53
C TRP A 83 0.62 27.09 -40.70
N LEU A 84 1.50 26.10 -40.81
CA LEU A 84 2.46 26.00 -41.93
C LEU A 84 1.76 25.88 -43.29
N ASN A 85 0.67 25.10 -43.37
CA ASN A 85 -0.12 25.00 -44.60
C ASN A 85 -0.77 26.34 -44.97
N LEU A 86 -1.33 27.05 -43.98
CA LEU A 86 -1.92 28.36 -44.19
C LEU A 86 -0.88 29.38 -44.64
N GLN A 87 0.31 29.39 -44.02
CA GLN A 87 1.41 30.25 -44.43
C GLN A 87 1.83 29.98 -45.87
N ARG A 88 1.98 28.72 -46.28
CA ARG A 88 2.30 28.35 -47.67
C ARG A 88 1.20 28.74 -48.65
N PHE A 89 -0.06 28.61 -48.25
CA PHE A 89 -1.20 29.02 -49.07
C PHE A 89 -1.24 30.53 -49.30
N LEU A 90 -1.01 31.33 -48.26
CA LEU A 90 -1.10 32.79 -48.33
C LEU A 90 0.14 33.43 -48.96
N TYR A 91 1.33 32.97 -48.58
CA TYR A 91 2.62 33.60 -48.94
C TYR A 91 3.43 32.80 -49.97
N GLY A 92 2.91 31.68 -50.49
CA GLY A 92 3.58 30.92 -51.55
C GLY A 92 3.60 31.65 -52.91
N PRO A 93 4.26 31.11 -53.94
CA PRO A 93 4.44 31.78 -55.24
C PRO A 93 3.15 32.17 -55.97
N LYS A 94 2.03 31.51 -55.66
CA LYS A 94 0.68 31.84 -56.18
C LYS A 94 -0.28 32.28 -55.08
N GLY A 95 0.25 32.60 -53.90
CA GLY A 95 -0.54 32.98 -52.74
C GLY A 95 -1.06 34.41 -52.86
N ALA A 96 -2.21 34.68 -52.23
CA ALA A 96 -2.84 36.00 -52.26
C ALA A 96 -1.94 37.12 -51.68
N TRP A 97 -0.96 36.76 -50.86
CA TRP A 97 0.00 37.66 -50.22
C TRP A 97 1.45 37.36 -50.63
N ALA A 98 1.66 36.76 -51.80
CA ALA A 98 2.99 36.61 -52.37
C ALA A 98 3.67 37.99 -52.49
N LYS A 99 4.93 38.09 -52.06
CA LYS A 99 5.73 39.30 -52.32
C LYS A 99 6.31 39.19 -53.73
N GLU A 100 6.14 40.24 -54.53
CA GLU A 100 6.76 40.40 -55.86
C GLU A 100 8.29 40.41 -55.78
#